data_AF-A0A2N2H1U8-F1
#
_entry.id   AF-A0A2N2H1U8-F1
#
_cell.length_a   1.000
_cell.length_b   1.000
_cell.length_c   1.000
_cell.angle_alpha   90.00
_cell.angle_beta   90.00
_cell.angle_gamma   90.00
#
_symmetry.space_group_name_H-M   'P 1'
#
loop_
_entity.id
_entity.type
_entity.pdbx_description
1 polymer ?
#
loop_
_entity_poly.entity_id
_entity_poly.type
_entity_poly.pdbx_seq_one_letter_code
_entity_poly.pdbx_strand_id
1 'polypeptide(L)'
;TAVLVENFQWSARMGLRDDSQFPPLGSFLDSGTFPIRVVYSLESDLELAQAVLVAAEAAWQKEIVEWGFFAPPVGTSEGRYRIYVDDTGMGGGGYMAPVDFFWDTAWDDCTSYVVIDRLNSTGDAGPVVAHELSHATQGAMDCLETITFWENTSTFIMAEVDPVGRGWQDGFLPYFQDYPQESVAGGSYEDPELGYFWYGGFLWPNFLGGLYGGQEEPAVLVRRIWEGAMQESGGNANEISYMTSIDEVLATRAQASLDVAFAHFAVSRFLVGENSMAPAADMPHVSDYTSVPPIAADLVVDMPDVFTPVASRRPEPYAVNYLTLSRPEDFSREVTLRLSTEDSAGWIAVLFSTKGSEVLEAPVVGGVATLRFAMGEDRVRHLAVVRLGTPGFHSDEAMSGASYTVEVGPTHPAPVILSVSPETITAGVTSQLTITGDHFVEGATVQFSPYLFDPDAVTFVDAQTLNVTVTPGVDTGLNKISVMVTNPDTGSDVLEEAFSIEAPPNKKKSGCSTGGAPAPVSGFFLLLTVMILRRKRLV
;
A
#
# COMPACT_ATOMS: atom_id res chain seq x y z
N THR A 1 -1.68 24.51 -17.04
CA THR A 1 -2.72 25.52 -16.76
C THR A 1 -2.64 26.15 -15.38
N ALA A 2 -2.76 25.39 -14.29
CA ALA A 2 -2.47 25.70 -12.89
C ALA A 2 -2.26 27.19 -12.52
N VAL A 3 -1.03 27.68 -12.72
CA VAL A 3 -0.56 29.02 -12.35
C VAL A 3 -1.43 30.15 -12.92
N LEU A 4 -2.02 29.99 -14.10
CA LEU A 4 -2.91 31.00 -14.70
C LEU A 4 -4.30 31.03 -14.06
N VAL A 5 -4.79 29.86 -13.63
CA VAL A 5 -6.08 29.73 -12.92
C VAL A 5 -5.96 30.29 -11.51
N GLU A 6 -4.93 29.90 -10.76
CA GLU A 6 -4.70 30.44 -9.41
C GLU A 6 -4.44 31.94 -9.42
N ASN A 7 -3.58 32.46 -10.32
CA ASN A 7 -3.37 33.91 -10.42
C ASN A 7 -4.67 34.66 -10.78
N PHE A 8 -5.59 34.04 -11.53
CA PHE A 8 -6.93 34.59 -11.74
C PHE A 8 -7.76 34.59 -10.46
N GLN A 9 -7.89 33.45 -9.77
CA GLN A 9 -8.63 33.31 -8.51
C GLN A 9 -8.16 34.35 -7.48
N TRP A 10 -6.85 34.48 -7.26
CA TRP A 10 -6.28 35.48 -6.35
C TRP A 10 -6.51 36.93 -6.83
N SER A 11 -6.27 37.23 -8.11
CA SER A 11 -6.44 38.59 -8.65
C SER A 11 -7.90 39.05 -8.59
N ALA A 12 -8.85 38.14 -8.82
CA ALA A 12 -10.28 38.43 -8.72
C ALA A 12 -10.72 38.62 -7.26
N ARG A 13 -10.37 37.69 -6.35
CA ARG A 13 -10.63 37.79 -4.90
C ARG A 13 -10.05 39.07 -4.28
N MET A 14 -8.94 39.59 -4.81
CA MET A 14 -8.34 40.86 -4.37
C MET A 14 -8.85 42.12 -5.10
N GLY A 15 -9.68 41.98 -6.14
CA GLY A 15 -10.16 43.10 -6.96
C GLY A 15 -9.04 43.83 -7.74
N LEU A 16 -8.00 43.11 -8.14
CA LEU A 16 -6.80 43.64 -8.80
C LEU A 16 -6.81 43.52 -10.34
N ARG A 17 -7.90 43.01 -10.92
CA ARG A 17 -8.01 42.71 -12.35
C ARG A 17 -8.71 43.84 -13.12
N ASP A 18 -7.94 44.62 -13.89
CA ASP A 18 -8.45 45.45 -14.98
C ASP A 18 -8.46 44.62 -16.28
N ASP A 19 -9.62 44.51 -16.93
CA ASP A 19 -9.87 44.09 -18.32
C ASP A 19 -8.94 43.02 -18.95
N SER A 20 -9.12 41.75 -18.55
CA SER A 20 -8.61 40.60 -19.30
C SER A 20 -9.40 40.40 -20.61
N GLN A 21 -8.72 40.52 -21.75
CA GLN A 21 -9.31 40.38 -23.09
C GLN A 21 -8.75 39.16 -23.82
N PHE A 22 -9.60 38.50 -24.62
CA PHE A 22 -9.15 37.44 -25.54
C PHE A 22 -8.01 37.95 -26.45
N PRO A 23 -6.96 37.16 -26.71
CA PRO A 23 -5.89 37.55 -27.62
C PRO A 23 -6.40 37.93 -29.04
N PRO A 24 -5.70 38.81 -29.76
CA PRO A 24 -6.13 39.28 -31.07
C PRO A 24 -6.23 38.13 -32.09
N LEU A 25 -7.17 38.25 -33.03
CA LEU A 25 -7.32 37.26 -34.09
C LEU A 25 -6.24 37.43 -35.17
N GLY A 26 -5.48 36.35 -35.42
CA GLY A 26 -4.64 36.17 -36.60
C GLY A 26 -5.41 35.56 -37.78
N SER A 27 -4.74 34.70 -38.55
CA SER A 27 -5.42 33.76 -39.44
C SER A 27 -6.21 32.73 -38.62
N PHE A 28 -7.22 32.08 -39.19
CA PHE A 28 -8.02 31.11 -38.44
C PHE A 28 -8.62 30.00 -39.30
N LEU A 29 -8.91 28.87 -38.65
CA LEU A 29 -9.65 27.73 -39.14
C LEU A 29 -10.89 27.54 -38.25
N ASP A 30 -12.07 27.47 -38.85
CA ASP A 30 -13.34 27.29 -38.15
C ASP A 30 -13.80 25.83 -38.26
N SER A 31 -14.18 25.20 -37.15
CA SER A 31 -14.82 23.87 -37.18
C SER A 31 -16.16 23.94 -37.92
N GLY A 32 -16.41 22.92 -38.75
CA GLY A 32 -17.69 22.74 -39.45
C GLY A 32 -18.77 22.05 -38.61
N THR A 33 -18.39 21.51 -37.44
CA THR A 33 -19.22 20.64 -36.62
C THR A 33 -19.53 21.25 -35.25
N PHE A 34 -18.53 21.88 -34.63
CA PHE A 34 -18.56 22.39 -33.26
C PHE A 34 -18.27 23.91 -33.25
N PRO A 35 -18.59 24.63 -32.16
CA PRO A 35 -18.31 26.07 -32.04
C PRO A 35 -16.83 26.34 -31.72
N ILE A 36 -15.90 25.72 -32.46
CA ILE A 36 -14.44 25.83 -32.26
C ILE A 36 -13.84 26.72 -33.34
N ARG A 37 -12.89 27.58 -32.95
CA ARG A 37 -12.00 28.33 -33.84
C ARG A 37 -10.55 28.09 -33.43
N VAL A 38 -9.72 27.61 -34.36
CA VAL A 38 -8.27 27.58 -34.21
C VAL A 38 -7.68 28.83 -34.86
N VAL A 39 -6.95 29.63 -34.10
CA VAL A 39 -6.31 30.89 -34.53
C VAL A 39 -4.79 30.64 -34.65
N TYR A 40 -4.15 31.17 -35.68
CA TYR A 40 -2.70 31.01 -35.87
C TYR A 40 -2.08 32.28 -36.47
N SER A 41 -0.86 32.62 -36.03
CA SER A 41 -0.21 33.90 -36.33
C SER A 41 0.78 33.85 -37.50
N LEU A 42 1.35 32.68 -37.81
CA LEU A 42 2.37 32.49 -38.85
C LEU A 42 1.93 31.41 -39.85
N GLU A 43 2.22 31.60 -41.14
CA GLU A 43 1.88 30.61 -42.19
C GLU A 43 2.64 29.27 -42.02
N SER A 44 3.76 29.27 -41.29
CA SER A 44 4.45 28.05 -40.83
C SER A 44 3.60 27.17 -39.93
N ASP A 45 2.71 27.79 -39.15
CA ASP A 45 1.99 27.15 -38.05
C ASP A 45 0.68 26.50 -38.56
N LEU A 46 0.36 26.66 -39.87
CA LEU A 46 -0.85 26.16 -40.51
C LEU A 46 -1.01 24.62 -40.44
N GLU A 47 0.08 23.87 -40.60
CA GLU A 47 0.02 22.39 -40.53
C GLU A 47 -0.32 21.92 -39.10
N LEU A 48 0.24 22.59 -38.09
CA LEU A 48 -0.10 22.37 -36.68
C LEU A 48 -1.52 22.86 -36.35
N ALA A 49 -1.95 24.01 -36.86
CA ALA A 49 -3.32 24.51 -36.70
C ALA A 49 -4.37 23.56 -37.30
N GLN A 50 -4.05 22.87 -38.40
CA GLN A 50 -4.91 21.82 -38.96
C GLN A 50 -4.97 20.59 -38.05
N ALA A 51 -3.83 20.13 -37.50
CA ALA A 51 -3.80 19.02 -36.54
C ALA A 51 -4.55 19.37 -35.25
N VAL A 52 -4.34 20.57 -34.71
CA VAL A 52 -5.04 21.11 -33.53
C VAL A 52 -6.54 21.22 -33.74
N LEU A 53 -7.02 21.59 -34.93
CA LEU A 53 -8.45 21.60 -35.23
C LEU A 53 -9.04 20.19 -35.21
N VAL A 54 -8.37 19.21 -35.82
CA VAL A 54 -8.83 17.81 -35.82
C VAL A 54 -8.82 17.22 -34.41
N ALA A 55 -7.77 17.50 -33.62
CA ALA A 55 -7.69 17.08 -32.22
C ALA A 55 -8.80 17.73 -31.38
N ALA A 56 -9.08 19.03 -31.58
CA ALA A 56 -10.15 19.73 -30.86
C ALA A 56 -11.55 19.22 -31.23
N GLU A 57 -11.80 18.85 -32.49
CA GLU A 57 -13.06 18.21 -32.89
C GLU A 57 -13.23 16.82 -32.27
N ALA A 58 -12.14 16.04 -32.12
CA ALA A 58 -12.17 14.74 -31.45
C ALA A 58 -12.36 14.85 -29.93
N ALA A 59 -11.62 15.74 -29.28
CA ALA A 59 -11.70 16.03 -27.85
C ALA A 59 -13.09 16.55 -27.45
N TRP A 60 -13.65 17.52 -28.22
CA TRP A 60 -15.01 18.03 -28.00
C TRP A 60 -16.08 16.94 -28.16
N GLN A 61 -15.93 16.05 -29.15
CA GLN A 61 -16.83 14.92 -29.33
C GLN A 61 -16.77 13.93 -28.15
N LYS A 62 -15.57 13.72 -27.56
CA LYS A 62 -15.41 12.84 -26.39
C LYS A 62 -15.91 13.48 -25.10
N GLU A 63 -15.30 14.57 -24.69
CA GLU A 63 -15.52 15.20 -23.39
C GLU A 63 -16.94 15.75 -23.28
N ILE A 64 -17.35 16.58 -24.23
CA ILE A 64 -18.58 17.39 -24.13
C ILE A 64 -19.79 16.61 -24.69
N VAL A 65 -19.64 15.83 -25.77
CA VAL A 65 -20.77 15.15 -26.42
C VAL A 65 -21.02 13.72 -25.92
N GLU A 66 -19.96 12.94 -25.67
CA GLU A 66 -20.09 11.53 -25.23
C GLU A 66 -20.07 11.37 -23.70
N TRP A 67 -19.16 12.05 -23.00
CA TRP A 67 -19.08 11.99 -21.54
C TRP A 67 -19.94 13.04 -20.83
N GLY A 68 -20.24 14.15 -21.51
CA GLY A 68 -21.18 15.18 -21.05
C GLY A 68 -20.58 16.27 -20.16
N PHE A 69 -19.26 16.49 -20.21
CA PHE A 69 -18.61 17.63 -19.56
C PHE A 69 -19.19 18.96 -20.10
N PHE A 70 -19.16 20.02 -19.31
CA PHE A 70 -19.82 21.27 -19.71
C PHE A 70 -19.00 21.96 -20.81
N ALA A 71 -19.69 22.48 -21.82
CA ALA A 71 -19.04 23.17 -22.92
C ALA A 71 -18.51 24.54 -22.45
N PRO A 72 -17.26 24.92 -22.78
CA PRO A 72 -16.66 26.17 -22.30
C PRO A 72 -17.48 27.41 -22.69
N PRO A 73 -17.76 28.34 -21.76
CA PRO A 73 -18.56 29.53 -22.03
C PRO A 73 -18.03 30.40 -23.18
N VAL A 74 -18.85 30.55 -24.22
CA VAL A 74 -18.48 31.24 -25.46
C VAL A 74 -18.74 32.75 -25.35
N GLY A 75 -17.89 33.45 -24.60
CA GLY A 75 -17.92 34.92 -24.47
C GLY A 75 -17.50 35.71 -25.72
N THR A 76 -17.37 35.06 -26.89
CA THR A 76 -16.84 35.68 -28.11
C THR A 76 -17.95 36.11 -29.08
N SER A 77 -17.76 37.25 -29.74
CA SER A 77 -18.80 37.84 -30.63
C SER A 77 -19.03 37.05 -31.92
N GLU A 78 -18.10 36.15 -32.30
CA GLU A 78 -18.29 35.19 -33.39
C GLU A 78 -19.07 33.93 -33.00
N GLY A 79 -19.35 33.70 -31.71
CA GLY A 79 -19.98 32.46 -31.24
C GLY A 79 -19.07 31.22 -31.37
N ARG A 80 -17.76 31.37 -31.16
CA ARG A 80 -16.80 30.25 -31.14
C ARG A 80 -15.82 30.31 -29.96
N TYR A 81 -15.61 29.19 -29.28
CA TYR A 81 -14.49 28.97 -28.39
C TYR A 81 -13.17 29.07 -29.17
N ARG A 82 -12.14 29.67 -28.57
CA ARG A 82 -10.88 29.97 -29.25
C ARG A 82 -9.73 29.12 -28.69
N ILE A 83 -9.05 28.46 -29.62
CA ILE A 83 -7.78 27.77 -29.43
C ILE A 83 -6.75 28.50 -30.28
N TYR A 84 -5.62 28.91 -29.73
CA TYR A 84 -4.57 29.61 -30.45
C TYR A 84 -3.37 28.67 -30.66
N VAL A 85 -2.70 28.75 -31.80
CA VAL A 85 -1.38 28.16 -32.04
C VAL A 85 -0.38 29.30 -32.07
N ASP A 86 0.38 29.45 -30.99
CA ASP A 86 1.38 30.51 -30.81
C ASP A 86 2.52 30.07 -29.89
N ASP A 87 3.45 30.97 -29.57
CA ASP A 87 4.51 30.73 -28.58
C ASP A 87 3.91 30.87 -27.18
N THR A 88 3.96 29.81 -26.36
CA THR A 88 3.42 29.88 -24.99
C THR A 88 4.22 30.82 -24.09
N GLY A 89 5.49 31.07 -24.41
CA GLY A 89 6.45 31.76 -23.54
C GLY A 89 6.83 31.00 -22.26
N MET A 90 6.24 29.82 -22.02
CA MET A 90 6.38 29.06 -20.77
C MET A 90 7.02 27.68 -20.95
N GLY A 91 7.11 27.17 -22.19
CA GLY A 91 7.85 25.93 -22.50
C GLY A 91 7.10 24.64 -22.18
N GLY A 92 5.80 24.71 -21.87
CA GLY A 92 4.89 23.56 -21.84
C GLY A 92 4.26 23.31 -23.23
N GLY A 93 3.55 22.19 -23.37
CA GLY A 93 2.82 21.87 -24.62
C GLY A 93 1.66 22.82 -24.89
N GLY A 94 1.04 23.39 -23.85
CA GLY A 94 -0.04 24.35 -23.97
C GLY A 94 -0.38 25.03 -22.64
N TYR A 95 -1.49 25.78 -22.65
CA TYR A 95 -2.24 26.19 -21.47
C TYR A 95 -3.66 26.62 -21.82
N MET A 96 -4.60 26.42 -20.89
CA MET A 96 -5.84 27.18 -20.79
C MET A 96 -5.61 28.44 -19.95
N ALA A 97 -6.22 29.55 -20.35
CA ALA A 97 -6.23 30.80 -19.59
C ALA A 97 -7.68 31.31 -19.35
N PRO A 98 -8.11 31.53 -18.10
CA PRO A 98 -9.43 32.08 -17.80
C PRO A 98 -9.49 33.59 -18.12
N VAL A 99 -10.52 34.00 -18.85
CA VAL A 99 -10.75 35.37 -19.32
C VAL A 99 -11.55 36.18 -18.32
N ASP A 100 -12.66 35.67 -17.80
CA ASP A 100 -13.45 36.24 -16.69
C ASP A 100 -14.49 35.23 -16.19
N PHE A 101 -15.01 35.41 -14.97
CA PHE A 101 -16.17 34.65 -14.48
C PHE A 101 -17.38 34.82 -15.38
N PHE A 102 -18.19 33.77 -15.56
CA PHE A 102 -19.29 33.72 -16.52
C PHE A 102 -20.67 33.89 -15.87
N TRP A 103 -20.88 35.10 -15.33
CA TRP A 103 -22.07 35.58 -14.59
C TRP A 103 -23.46 35.46 -15.27
N ASP A 104 -23.56 34.80 -16.43
CA ASP A 104 -24.83 34.37 -17.03
C ASP A 104 -25.35 33.04 -16.41
N THR A 105 -24.52 32.30 -15.66
CA THR A 105 -24.97 31.18 -14.80
C THR A 105 -25.00 31.57 -13.31
N ALA A 106 -25.32 30.63 -12.43
CA ALA A 106 -25.27 30.83 -10.97
C ALA A 106 -23.94 30.34 -10.35
N TRP A 107 -23.15 29.59 -11.12
CA TRP A 107 -21.94 28.93 -10.67
C TRP A 107 -20.73 29.85 -10.75
N ASP A 108 -19.65 29.52 -10.06
CA ASP A 108 -18.37 30.19 -10.17
C ASP A 108 -17.57 29.75 -11.41
N ASP A 109 -18.26 29.57 -12.55
CA ASP A 109 -17.69 29.19 -13.85
C ASP A 109 -17.01 30.39 -14.55
N CYS A 110 -16.22 30.11 -15.59
CA CYS A 110 -15.43 31.13 -16.27
C CYS A 110 -15.31 30.92 -17.78
N THR A 111 -15.35 32.05 -18.51
CA THR A 111 -14.92 32.13 -19.91
C THR A 111 -13.41 31.90 -20.00
N SER A 112 -12.94 31.29 -21.09
CA SER A 112 -11.55 30.86 -21.25
C SER A 112 -11.09 30.86 -22.71
N TYR A 113 -9.78 30.69 -22.93
CA TYR A 113 -9.21 30.25 -24.21
C TYR A 113 -8.05 29.27 -23.97
N VAL A 114 -7.72 28.47 -24.99
CA VAL A 114 -6.53 27.60 -25.00
C VAL A 114 -5.44 28.18 -25.89
N VAL A 115 -4.18 27.99 -25.53
CA VAL A 115 -3.01 28.14 -26.41
C VAL A 115 -2.28 26.80 -26.48
N ILE A 116 -1.99 26.34 -27.69
CA ILE A 116 -1.14 25.20 -28.00
C ILE A 116 0.19 25.74 -28.50
N ASP A 117 1.30 25.24 -27.97
CA ASP A 117 2.62 25.75 -28.35
C ASP A 117 2.96 25.41 -29.81
N ARG A 118 3.45 26.40 -30.56
CA ARG A 118 3.87 26.24 -31.96
C ARG A 118 5.06 25.29 -32.17
N LEU A 119 5.73 24.85 -31.11
CA LEU A 119 6.84 23.89 -31.15
C LEU A 119 6.41 22.42 -31.00
N ASN A 120 5.14 22.13 -30.70
CA ASN A 120 4.61 20.76 -30.68
C ASN A 120 4.72 20.11 -32.07
N SER A 121 4.87 18.78 -32.12
CA SER A 121 4.65 18.06 -33.38
C SER A 121 3.16 17.90 -33.67
N THR A 122 2.82 17.68 -34.93
CA THR A 122 1.44 17.35 -35.34
C THR A 122 0.96 16.00 -34.79
N GLY A 123 1.85 15.15 -34.27
CA GLY A 123 1.50 13.92 -33.55
C GLY A 123 1.17 14.12 -32.07
N ASP A 124 1.70 15.17 -31.44
CA ASP A 124 1.45 15.48 -30.02
C ASP A 124 0.18 16.33 -29.82
N ALA A 125 -0.34 16.92 -30.91
CA ALA A 125 -1.54 17.75 -30.88
C ALA A 125 -2.79 17.06 -30.31
N GLY A 126 -2.90 15.72 -30.46
CA GLY A 126 -4.00 14.93 -29.89
C GLY A 126 -4.08 15.03 -28.35
N PRO A 127 -3.12 14.46 -27.61
CA PRO A 127 -3.12 14.51 -26.14
C PRO A 127 -3.04 15.94 -25.59
N VAL A 128 -2.23 16.83 -26.19
CA VAL A 128 -2.08 18.21 -25.66
C VAL A 128 -3.39 18.99 -25.79
N VAL A 129 -4.13 18.87 -26.90
CA VAL A 129 -5.43 19.55 -27.04
C VAL A 129 -6.49 18.94 -26.12
N ALA A 130 -6.48 17.63 -25.87
CA ALA A 130 -7.39 17.01 -24.89
C ALA A 130 -7.13 17.49 -23.46
N HIS A 131 -5.86 17.65 -23.04
CA HIS A 131 -5.51 18.19 -21.73
C HIS A 131 -6.02 19.63 -21.56
N GLU A 132 -5.77 20.49 -22.55
CA GLU A 132 -6.16 21.91 -22.44
C GLU A 132 -7.65 22.17 -22.72
N LEU A 133 -8.33 21.32 -23.51
CA LEU A 133 -9.80 21.37 -23.63
C LEU A 133 -10.47 20.87 -22.36
N SER A 134 -9.92 19.83 -21.71
CA SER A 134 -10.39 19.36 -20.41
C SER A 134 -10.42 20.51 -19.41
N HIS A 135 -9.33 21.29 -19.28
CA HIS A 135 -9.32 22.51 -18.48
C HIS A 135 -10.37 23.55 -18.87
N ALA A 136 -10.67 23.70 -20.17
CA ALA A 136 -11.75 24.57 -20.62
C ALA A 136 -13.14 24.08 -20.14
N THR A 137 -13.36 22.76 -20.06
CA THR A 137 -14.59 22.20 -19.48
C THR A 137 -14.64 22.25 -17.96
N GLN A 138 -13.50 22.13 -17.27
CA GLN A 138 -13.39 22.29 -15.81
C GLN A 138 -13.81 23.70 -15.40
N GLY A 139 -13.26 24.72 -16.06
CA GLY A 139 -13.68 26.12 -15.88
C GLY A 139 -15.13 26.40 -16.30
N ALA A 140 -15.77 25.53 -17.07
CA ALA A 140 -17.20 25.59 -17.38
C ALA A 140 -18.10 25.00 -16.30
N MET A 141 -17.51 24.42 -15.23
CA MET A 141 -18.19 23.79 -14.12
C MET A 141 -17.84 24.50 -12.81
N ASP A 142 -16.55 24.67 -12.52
CA ASP A 142 -16.06 25.43 -11.38
C ASP A 142 -14.69 26.05 -11.67
N CYS A 143 -14.55 27.37 -11.52
CA CYS A 143 -13.30 28.08 -11.76
C CYS A 143 -12.45 28.35 -10.50
N LEU A 144 -12.91 27.92 -9.31
CA LEU A 144 -12.32 28.18 -8.00
C LEU A 144 -11.59 27.00 -7.36
N GLU A 145 -11.75 25.79 -7.91
CA GLU A 145 -11.13 24.57 -7.38
C GLU A 145 -9.60 24.55 -7.41
N THR A 146 -9.00 23.65 -6.62
CA THR A 146 -7.54 23.60 -6.40
C THR A 146 -6.77 23.00 -7.58
N ILE A 147 -5.58 23.58 -7.85
CA ILE A 147 -4.67 23.19 -8.96
C ILE A 147 -4.54 21.67 -9.12
N THR A 148 -4.43 20.94 -8.02
CA THR A 148 -4.21 19.50 -8.04
C THR A 148 -5.36 18.75 -8.71
N PHE A 149 -6.62 19.15 -8.49
CA PHE A 149 -7.79 18.55 -9.14
C PHE A 149 -7.89 18.93 -10.63
N TRP A 150 -7.58 20.18 -10.98
CA TRP A 150 -7.50 20.64 -12.38
C TRP A 150 -6.51 19.79 -13.19
N GLU A 151 -5.25 19.77 -12.78
CA GLU A 151 -4.18 19.14 -13.56
C GLU A 151 -4.24 17.61 -13.45
N ASN A 152 -4.59 17.02 -12.30
CA ASN A 152 -4.67 15.55 -12.19
C ASN A 152 -5.82 14.98 -13.05
N THR A 153 -6.95 15.68 -13.16
CA THR A 153 -8.05 15.22 -14.01
C THR A 153 -7.83 15.50 -15.49
N SER A 154 -7.20 16.62 -15.88
CA SER A 154 -6.81 16.84 -17.29
C SER A 154 -5.71 15.89 -17.77
N THR A 155 -4.71 15.61 -16.92
CA THR A 155 -3.66 14.62 -17.23
C THR A 155 -4.24 13.23 -17.40
N PHE A 156 -5.31 12.90 -16.67
CA PHE A 156 -6.08 11.67 -16.86
C PHE A 156 -6.87 11.68 -18.18
N ILE A 157 -7.70 12.71 -18.41
CA ILE A 157 -8.55 12.85 -19.62
C ILE A 157 -7.72 12.82 -20.92
N MET A 158 -6.50 13.38 -20.90
CA MET A 158 -5.53 13.30 -22.00
C MET A 158 -5.45 11.89 -22.63
N ALA A 159 -5.30 10.85 -21.80
CA ALA A 159 -5.10 9.48 -22.25
C ALA A 159 -6.38 8.71 -22.58
N GLU A 160 -7.52 9.15 -22.01
CA GLU A 160 -8.85 8.61 -22.32
C GLU A 160 -9.35 9.11 -23.69
N VAL A 161 -8.95 10.33 -24.09
CA VAL A 161 -9.24 10.90 -25.41
C VAL A 161 -8.24 10.40 -26.46
N ASP A 162 -6.94 10.51 -26.20
CA ASP A 162 -5.87 9.99 -27.07
C ASP A 162 -4.91 9.07 -26.30
N PRO A 163 -4.94 7.74 -26.55
CA PRO A 163 -4.04 6.78 -25.92
C PRO A 163 -2.53 7.07 -26.04
N VAL A 164 -2.09 7.94 -26.95
CA VAL A 164 -0.69 8.44 -26.99
C VAL A 164 -0.32 9.17 -25.69
N GLY A 165 -1.30 9.79 -25.02
CA GLY A 165 -1.15 10.45 -23.73
C GLY A 165 -0.57 9.58 -22.60
N ARG A 166 -0.72 8.24 -22.66
CA ARG A 166 -0.15 7.36 -21.62
C ARG A 166 1.38 7.39 -21.55
N GLY A 167 2.05 7.72 -22.66
CA GLY A 167 3.50 7.95 -22.67
C GLY A 167 3.92 9.21 -21.91
N TRP A 168 3.05 10.23 -21.88
CA TRP A 168 3.26 11.45 -21.09
C TRP A 168 2.92 11.21 -19.62
N GLN A 169 1.82 10.50 -19.33
CA GLN A 169 1.44 10.08 -17.98
C GLN A 169 2.55 9.28 -17.27
N ASP A 170 3.15 8.28 -17.92
CA ASP A 170 4.28 7.53 -17.32
C ASP A 170 5.51 8.43 -17.09
N GLY A 171 5.74 9.43 -17.97
CA GLY A 171 6.77 10.44 -17.78
C GLY A 171 6.53 11.36 -16.57
N PHE A 172 5.27 11.63 -16.22
CA PHE A 172 4.89 12.42 -15.05
C PHE A 172 4.74 11.61 -13.76
N LEU A 173 4.47 10.30 -13.85
CA LEU A 173 4.18 9.45 -12.70
C LEU A 173 5.25 9.46 -11.58
N PRO A 174 6.58 9.52 -11.85
CA PRO A 174 7.60 9.60 -10.79
C PRO A 174 7.42 10.78 -9.83
N TYR A 175 7.03 11.95 -10.34
CA TYR A 175 6.80 13.15 -9.52
C TYR A 175 5.71 12.97 -8.46
N PHE A 176 4.82 11.99 -8.65
CA PHE A 176 3.84 11.57 -7.67
C PHE A 176 4.31 10.35 -6.86
N GLN A 177 4.89 9.33 -7.50
CA GLN A 177 5.26 8.08 -6.84
C GLN A 177 6.43 8.22 -5.85
N ASP A 178 7.43 9.07 -6.11
CA ASP A 178 8.59 9.29 -5.23
C ASP A 178 8.22 10.01 -3.90
N TYR A 179 7.01 10.56 -3.85
CA TYR A 179 6.46 11.38 -2.77
C TYR A 179 5.15 10.81 -2.20
N PRO A 180 5.13 9.53 -1.74
CA PRO A 180 3.89 8.88 -1.30
C PRO A 180 3.33 9.47 0.00
N GLN A 181 4.18 10.13 0.80
CA GLN A 181 3.80 10.80 2.04
C GLN A 181 3.02 12.11 1.86
N GLU A 182 3.05 12.70 0.65
CA GLU A 182 2.28 13.92 0.35
C GLU A 182 0.84 13.53 -0.02
N SER A 183 -0.11 14.43 0.26
CA SER A 183 -1.53 14.17 -0.01
C SER A 183 -1.84 14.01 -1.50
N VAL A 184 -2.84 13.19 -1.87
CA VAL A 184 -3.43 13.22 -3.22
C VAL A 184 -4.13 14.54 -3.59
N ALA A 185 -4.33 15.44 -2.62
CA ALA A 185 -4.76 16.81 -2.82
C ALA A 185 -3.60 17.84 -2.76
N GLY A 186 -2.38 17.39 -2.47
CA GLY A 186 -1.19 18.24 -2.28
C GLY A 186 -0.44 18.56 -3.58
N GLY A 187 0.79 19.07 -3.41
CA GLY A 187 1.62 19.62 -4.47
C GLY A 187 1.64 21.16 -4.47
N SER A 188 2.73 21.77 -4.98
CA SER A 188 2.86 23.23 -5.09
C SER A 188 3.81 23.62 -6.22
N TYR A 189 3.53 24.71 -6.93
CA TYR A 189 4.42 25.26 -7.96
C TYR A 189 5.60 26.05 -7.35
N GLU A 190 5.50 26.42 -6.06
CA GLU A 190 6.59 27.10 -5.34
C GLU A 190 7.69 26.13 -4.91
N ASP A 191 7.36 24.84 -4.79
CA ASP A 191 8.32 23.78 -4.49
C ASP A 191 8.82 23.13 -5.81
N PRO A 192 10.13 23.25 -6.14
CA PRO A 192 10.68 22.67 -7.36
C PRO A 192 10.74 21.13 -7.36
N GLU A 193 10.57 20.47 -6.22
CA GLU A 193 10.44 19.01 -6.13
C GLU A 193 8.99 18.56 -6.39
N LEU A 194 7.99 19.36 -6.00
CA LEU A 194 6.56 19.03 -6.13
C LEU A 194 5.82 19.76 -7.28
N GLY A 195 6.48 20.65 -8.03
CA GLY A 195 5.88 21.44 -9.12
C GLY A 195 5.37 20.65 -10.34
N TYR A 196 5.48 19.31 -10.32
CA TYR A 196 4.83 18.41 -11.28
C TYR A 196 4.00 17.28 -10.60
N PHE A 197 3.85 17.31 -9.27
CA PHE A 197 3.23 16.25 -8.48
C PHE A 197 1.79 15.93 -8.93
N TRP A 198 0.98 16.96 -9.21
CA TRP A 198 -0.39 16.81 -9.69
C TRP A 198 -0.50 16.14 -11.07
N TYR A 199 0.51 16.28 -11.96
CA TYR A 199 0.49 15.60 -13.26
C TYR A 199 0.60 14.09 -13.04
N GLY A 200 1.57 13.64 -12.23
CA GLY A 200 1.67 12.24 -11.81
C GLY A 200 0.47 11.77 -10.96
N GLY A 201 -0.21 12.70 -10.30
CA GLY A 201 -1.44 12.49 -9.54
C GLY A 201 -2.62 11.97 -10.37
N PHE A 202 -2.55 11.95 -11.70
CA PHE A 202 -3.57 11.37 -12.61
C PHE A 202 -3.96 9.92 -12.23
N LEU A 203 -3.07 9.19 -11.55
CA LEU A 203 -3.29 7.83 -11.10
C LEU A 203 -4.51 7.72 -10.15
N TRP A 204 -4.84 8.78 -9.41
CA TRP A 204 -6.00 8.84 -8.53
C TRP A 204 -7.33 8.90 -9.29
N PRO A 205 -7.59 9.84 -10.23
CA PRO A 205 -8.77 9.77 -11.09
C PRO A 205 -8.81 8.53 -12.01
N ASN A 206 -7.67 7.98 -12.45
CA ASN A 206 -7.62 6.69 -13.15
C ASN A 206 -8.16 5.53 -12.29
N PHE A 207 -7.72 5.44 -11.03
CA PHE A 207 -8.22 4.48 -10.05
C PHE A 207 -9.72 4.68 -9.75
N LEU A 208 -10.14 5.91 -9.48
CA LEU A 208 -11.54 6.22 -9.18
C LEU A 208 -12.44 5.86 -10.37
N GLY A 209 -12.17 6.41 -11.55
CA GLY A 209 -12.94 6.16 -12.77
C GLY A 209 -12.98 4.69 -13.14
N GLY A 210 -11.81 4.02 -13.09
CA GLY A 210 -11.65 2.62 -13.46
C GLY A 210 -12.42 1.62 -12.60
N LEU A 211 -12.49 1.85 -11.29
CA LEU A 211 -13.05 0.88 -10.33
C LEU A 211 -14.43 1.30 -9.79
N TYR A 212 -14.71 2.60 -9.68
CA TYR A 212 -15.94 3.15 -9.12
C TYR A 212 -16.85 3.82 -10.18
N GLY A 213 -16.41 3.90 -11.44
CA GLY A 213 -17.23 4.29 -12.59
C GLY A 213 -18.36 3.29 -12.88
N GLY A 214 -18.17 2.01 -12.55
CA GLY A 214 -19.20 0.97 -12.58
C GLY A 214 -19.46 0.41 -13.98
N GLN A 215 -20.31 1.07 -14.76
CA GLN A 215 -20.64 0.72 -16.16
C GLN A 215 -20.69 1.95 -17.09
N GLU A 216 -20.36 3.13 -16.58
CA GLU A 216 -20.09 4.32 -17.39
C GLU A 216 -18.58 4.38 -17.71
N GLU A 217 -18.18 5.08 -18.76
CA GLU A 217 -16.75 5.29 -19.07
C GLU A 217 -16.03 5.99 -17.88
N PRO A 218 -14.76 5.68 -17.57
CA PRO A 218 -14.05 6.23 -16.41
C PRO A 218 -14.13 7.75 -16.27
N ALA A 219 -14.00 8.48 -17.38
CA ALA A 219 -14.16 9.94 -17.47
C ALA A 219 -15.52 10.47 -16.96
N VAL A 220 -16.60 9.69 -17.07
CA VAL A 220 -17.94 10.10 -16.61
C VAL A 220 -18.03 10.13 -15.09
N LEU A 221 -17.23 9.35 -14.36
CA LEU A 221 -17.13 9.48 -12.90
C LEU A 221 -16.38 10.76 -12.52
N VAL A 222 -15.25 11.03 -13.19
CA VAL A 222 -14.46 12.25 -12.95
C VAL A 222 -15.29 13.50 -13.18
N ARG A 223 -16.09 13.51 -14.26
CA ARG A 223 -17.10 14.55 -14.50
C ARG A 223 -18.12 14.70 -13.36
N ARG A 224 -18.57 13.60 -12.74
CA ARG A 224 -19.53 13.64 -11.61
C ARG A 224 -18.90 14.23 -10.35
N ILE A 225 -17.60 14.06 -10.16
CA ILE A 225 -16.87 14.71 -9.07
C ILE A 225 -16.80 16.22 -9.33
N TRP A 226 -16.54 16.66 -10.57
CA TRP A 226 -16.69 18.07 -10.95
C TRP A 226 -18.13 18.57 -10.74
N GLU A 227 -19.17 17.84 -11.16
CA GLU A 227 -20.59 18.23 -10.93
C GLU A 227 -20.92 18.45 -9.44
N GLY A 228 -20.35 17.67 -8.52
CA GLY A 228 -20.59 17.81 -7.08
C GLY A 228 -19.66 18.79 -6.36
N ALA A 229 -18.67 19.37 -7.05
CA ALA A 229 -17.83 20.45 -6.54
C ALA A 229 -18.39 21.84 -6.90
N MET A 230 -19.22 21.95 -7.94
CA MET A 230 -19.76 23.22 -8.45
C MET A 230 -20.43 24.07 -7.37
N GLN A 231 -19.96 25.30 -7.19
CA GLN A 231 -20.42 26.22 -6.14
C GLN A 231 -20.91 27.60 -6.63
N GLU A 232 -21.68 28.29 -5.78
CA GLU A 232 -22.28 29.61 -6.05
C GLU A 232 -21.71 30.71 -5.10
N SER A 233 -20.38 30.76 -4.89
CA SER A 233 -19.75 31.70 -3.94
C SER A 233 -19.70 33.14 -4.45
N GLY A 234 -19.87 33.37 -5.75
CA GLY A 234 -19.71 34.66 -6.41
C GLY A 234 -18.25 35.02 -6.69
N GLY A 235 -17.42 34.03 -7.01
CA GLY A 235 -15.97 34.15 -7.26
C GLY A 235 -15.11 34.31 -6.01
N ASN A 236 -15.67 34.11 -4.80
CA ASN A 236 -15.07 34.56 -3.54
C ASN A 236 -14.28 33.47 -2.80
N ALA A 237 -14.71 32.22 -2.81
CA ALA A 237 -14.13 31.14 -2.01
C ALA A 237 -14.36 29.76 -2.64
N ASN A 238 -13.41 28.85 -2.45
CA ASN A 238 -13.66 27.42 -2.61
C ASN A 238 -14.31 26.95 -1.29
N GLU A 239 -15.64 26.80 -1.28
CA GLU A 239 -16.44 26.32 -0.15
C GLU A 239 -16.78 24.83 -0.26
N ILE A 240 -16.72 24.24 -1.47
CA ILE A 240 -17.06 22.83 -1.76
C ILE A 240 -15.88 22.10 -2.42
N SER A 241 -14.90 21.69 -1.61
CA SER A 241 -13.79 20.85 -2.10
C SER A 241 -14.27 19.53 -2.74
N TYR A 242 -13.67 19.19 -3.88
CA TYR A 242 -13.85 17.98 -4.65
C TYR A 242 -13.60 16.70 -3.84
N MET A 243 -12.84 16.78 -2.75
CA MET A 243 -12.66 15.66 -1.82
C MET A 243 -13.98 15.30 -1.12
N THR A 244 -14.81 16.29 -0.79
CA THR A 244 -16.19 16.05 -0.33
C THR A 244 -17.05 15.48 -1.46
N SER A 245 -16.93 16.02 -2.68
CA SER A 245 -17.65 15.49 -3.85
C SER A 245 -17.30 14.03 -4.16
N ILE A 246 -16.04 13.62 -4.03
CA ILE A 246 -15.62 12.22 -4.15
C ILE A 246 -16.38 11.35 -3.14
N ASP A 247 -16.46 11.75 -1.87
CA ASP A 247 -17.18 10.97 -0.86
C ASP A 247 -18.68 10.84 -1.18
N GLU A 248 -19.36 11.93 -1.57
CA GLU A 248 -20.78 11.90 -1.94
C GLU A 248 -21.06 11.06 -3.21
N VAL A 249 -20.20 11.17 -4.22
CA VAL A 249 -20.30 10.41 -5.48
C VAL A 249 -20.05 8.92 -5.23
N LEU A 250 -19.06 8.57 -4.41
CA LEU A 250 -18.77 7.17 -4.02
C LEU A 250 -19.89 6.58 -3.16
N ALA A 251 -20.40 7.33 -2.18
CA ALA A 251 -21.48 6.87 -1.31
C ALA A 251 -22.77 6.60 -2.11
N THR A 252 -23.08 7.49 -3.06
CA THR A 252 -24.27 7.39 -3.92
C THR A 252 -24.18 6.24 -4.94
N ARG A 253 -22.99 5.98 -5.51
CA ARG A 253 -22.83 5.05 -6.64
C ARG A 253 -22.30 3.67 -6.26
N ALA A 254 -21.34 3.62 -5.35
CA ALA A 254 -20.56 2.42 -5.03
C ALA A 254 -20.78 1.89 -3.60
N GLN A 255 -21.50 2.64 -2.76
CA GLN A 255 -21.67 2.36 -1.32
C GLN A 255 -20.32 2.32 -0.56
N ALA A 256 -19.34 3.08 -1.06
CA ALA A 256 -18.03 3.29 -0.45
C ALA A 256 -17.88 4.75 -0.01
N SER A 257 -16.91 5.04 0.85
CA SER A 257 -16.46 6.40 1.17
C SER A 257 -15.12 6.71 0.51
N LEU A 258 -14.73 7.98 0.50
CA LEU A 258 -13.39 8.45 0.17
C LEU A 258 -12.32 7.71 0.99
N ASP A 259 -12.54 7.52 2.29
CA ASP A 259 -11.64 6.75 3.17
C ASP A 259 -11.41 5.31 2.67
N VAL A 260 -12.48 4.62 2.27
CA VAL A 260 -12.42 3.24 1.75
C VAL A 260 -11.73 3.20 0.38
N ALA A 261 -12.07 4.14 -0.51
CA ALA A 261 -11.42 4.25 -1.81
C ALA A 261 -9.93 4.58 -1.67
N PHE A 262 -9.54 5.43 -0.72
CA PHE A 262 -8.15 5.79 -0.51
C PHE A 262 -7.33 4.66 0.15
N ALA A 263 -7.89 3.94 1.12
CA ALA A 263 -7.27 2.75 1.69
C ALA A 263 -7.01 1.67 0.63
N HIS A 264 -7.94 1.50 -0.32
CA HIS A 264 -7.78 0.61 -1.45
C HIS A 264 -6.75 1.12 -2.48
N PHE A 265 -6.79 2.41 -2.82
CA PHE A 265 -5.80 3.06 -3.69
C PHE A 265 -4.37 2.95 -3.16
N ALA A 266 -4.18 2.99 -1.84
CA ALA A 266 -2.87 2.76 -1.24
C ALA A 266 -2.27 1.39 -1.63
N VAL A 267 -3.09 0.36 -1.89
CA VAL A 267 -2.63 -0.92 -2.46
C VAL A 267 -2.43 -0.79 -3.97
N SER A 268 -3.44 -0.38 -4.73
CA SER A 268 -3.39 -0.36 -6.19
C SER A 268 -2.31 0.60 -6.75
N ARG A 269 -1.98 1.69 -6.04
CA ARG A 269 -0.86 2.62 -6.34
C ARG A 269 0.52 1.93 -6.30
N PHE A 270 0.67 0.88 -5.50
CA PHE A 270 1.89 0.07 -5.43
C PHE A 270 1.91 -1.07 -6.46
N LEU A 271 0.73 -1.57 -6.85
CA LEU A 271 0.56 -2.69 -7.79
C LEU A 271 0.54 -2.25 -9.27
N VAL A 272 1.39 -1.29 -9.63
CA VAL A 272 1.67 -0.82 -11.00
C VAL A 272 2.99 -1.38 -11.52
N GLY A 273 3.24 -1.29 -12.83
CA GLY A 273 4.53 -1.60 -13.46
C GLY A 273 5.00 -3.03 -13.19
N GLU A 274 6.17 -3.19 -12.55
CA GLU A 274 6.70 -4.52 -12.22
C GLU A 274 5.79 -5.33 -11.26
N ASN A 275 4.93 -4.64 -10.49
CA ASN A 275 3.96 -5.26 -9.58
C ASN A 275 2.58 -5.49 -10.21
N SER A 276 2.34 -5.06 -11.46
CA SER A 276 1.04 -5.18 -12.16
C SER A 276 0.54 -6.60 -12.38
N MET A 277 1.42 -7.61 -12.23
CA MET A 277 1.07 -9.03 -12.31
C MET A 277 0.65 -9.65 -10.96
N ALA A 278 0.56 -8.85 -9.89
CA ALA A 278 0.11 -9.32 -8.58
C ALA A 278 -1.38 -9.74 -8.62
N PRO A 279 -1.81 -10.81 -7.92
CA PRO A 279 -3.21 -11.24 -7.93
C PRO A 279 -4.24 -10.27 -7.32
N ALA A 280 -3.77 -9.18 -6.69
CA ALA A 280 -4.59 -8.08 -6.19
C ALA A 280 -4.47 -6.79 -7.04
N ALA A 281 -3.75 -6.81 -8.17
CA ALA A 281 -3.69 -5.68 -9.09
C ALA A 281 -4.98 -5.59 -9.91
N ASP A 282 -5.67 -4.46 -9.83
CA ASP A 282 -7.04 -4.30 -10.35
C ASP A 282 -7.27 -3.02 -11.19
N MET A 283 -6.54 -1.94 -10.87
CA MET A 283 -6.62 -0.65 -11.56
C MET A 283 -6.37 -0.80 -13.07
N PRO A 284 -7.12 -0.09 -13.95
CA PRO A 284 -6.84 -0.09 -15.38
C PRO A 284 -5.44 0.45 -15.72
N HIS A 285 -4.88 -0.08 -16.81
CA HIS A 285 -3.60 0.34 -17.39
C HIS A 285 -2.36 0.19 -16.49
N VAL A 286 -2.43 -0.57 -15.39
CA VAL A 286 -1.27 -0.88 -14.50
C VAL A 286 -0.02 -1.38 -15.21
N SER A 287 -0.14 -2.01 -16.39
CA SER A 287 0.97 -2.49 -17.23
C SER A 287 1.62 -1.43 -18.12
N ASP A 288 0.93 -0.30 -18.33
CA ASP A 288 1.34 0.76 -19.25
C ASP A 288 2.24 1.80 -18.55
N TYR A 289 2.32 1.72 -17.21
CA TYR A 289 3.12 2.58 -16.33
C TYR A 289 4.30 1.82 -15.72
N THR A 290 5.37 2.52 -15.32
CA THR A 290 6.65 1.93 -14.90
C THR A 290 7.09 2.28 -13.47
N SER A 291 6.64 3.41 -12.92
CA SER A 291 7.07 3.91 -11.60
C SER A 291 6.24 3.37 -10.43
N VAL A 292 6.91 2.80 -9.42
CA VAL A 292 6.32 2.28 -8.17
C VAL A 292 6.78 3.12 -6.96
N PRO A 293 5.99 3.21 -5.87
CA PRO A 293 6.34 4.01 -4.70
C PRO A 293 7.60 3.49 -3.96
N PRO A 294 8.42 4.38 -3.36
CA PRO A 294 9.60 4.00 -2.60
C PRO A 294 9.23 3.35 -1.26
N ILE A 295 10.00 2.32 -0.88
CA ILE A 295 9.94 1.70 0.45
C ILE A 295 10.72 2.55 1.46
N ALA A 296 10.08 2.97 2.55
CA ALA A 296 10.69 3.78 3.60
C ALA A 296 11.54 2.97 4.61
N ALA A 297 11.24 1.68 4.81
CA ALA A 297 12.11 0.71 5.49
C ALA A 297 11.74 -0.75 5.15
N ASP A 298 12.69 -1.66 5.29
CA ASP A 298 12.50 -3.12 5.32
C ASP A 298 12.72 -3.59 6.77
N LEU A 299 11.73 -4.29 7.33
CA LEU A 299 11.71 -4.75 8.72
C LEU A 299 11.75 -6.28 8.76
N VAL A 300 12.76 -6.84 9.42
CA VAL A 300 12.96 -8.30 9.47
C VAL A 300 12.21 -8.88 10.66
N VAL A 301 11.18 -9.69 10.38
CA VAL A 301 10.17 -10.07 11.38
C VAL A 301 10.56 -11.26 12.29
N ASP A 302 11.82 -11.71 12.24
CA ASP A 302 12.33 -12.82 13.07
C ASP A 302 12.63 -12.40 14.51
N MET A 303 12.87 -11.11 14.72
CA MET A 303 13.02 -10.43 16.00
C MET A 303 12.05 -9.23 16.09
N PRO A 304 11.85 -8.64 17.28
CA PRO A 304 11.12 -7.39 17.42
C PRO A 304 11.88 -6.22 16.79
N ASP A 305 11.27 -5.52 15.84
CA ASP A 305 11.79 -4.34 15.15
C ASP A 305 10.78 -3.17 15.21
N VAL A 306 11.26 -1.93 15.11
CA VAL A 306 10.46 -0.72 15.34
C VAL A 306 10.83 0.40 14.36
N PHE A 307 9.85 0.87 13.59
CA PHE A 307 9.98 1.99 12.66
C PHE A 307 9.21 3.23 13.11
N THR A 308 9.82 4.41 12.96
CA THR A 308 9.21 5.73 13.13
C THR A 308 9.77 6.66 12.02
N PRO A 309 8.95 7.33 11.20
CA PRO A 309 9.45 8.19 10.14
C PRO A 309 10.06 9.49 10.67
N VAL A 310 11.05 10.01 9.93
CA VAL A 310 11.51 11.40 10.08
C VAL A 310 10.41 12.39 9.70
N ALA A 311 10.49 13.63 10.19
CA ALA A 311 9.41 14.61 10.04
C ALA A 311 8.95 14.84 8.59
N SER A 312 9.90 14.88 7.63
CA SER A 312 9.63 15.05 6.19
C SER A 312 9.28 13.75 5.43
N ARG A 313 9.01 12.65 6.15
CA ARG A 313 8.42 11.41 5.59
C ARG A 313 7.20 10.96 6.39
N ARG A 314 6.54 11.89 7.09
CA ARG A 314 5.27 11.67 7.78
C ARG A 314 4.11 11.88 6.80
N PRO A 315 3.09 11.00 6.77
CA PRO A 315 2.02 11.12 5.80
C PRO A 315 1.07 12.27 6.17
N GLU A 316 0.75 13.07 5.16
CA GLU A 316 -0.32 14.06 5.15
C GLU A 316 -1.73 13.41 5.19
N PRO A 317 -2.83 14.18 5.29
CA PRO A 317 -4.17 13.62 5.12
C PRO A 317 -4.34 13.04 3.71
N TYR A 318 -4.88 11.83 3.58
CA TYR A 318 -4.92 11.08 2.32
C TYR A 318 -3.52 10.91 1.68
N ALA A 319 -2.60 10.36 2.48
CA ALA A 319 -1.25 9.98 2.07
C ALA A 319 -0.81 8.64 2.70
N VAL A 320 0.33 8.10 2.25
CA VAL A 320 0.77 6.73 2.60
C VAL A 320 2.29 6.61 2.72
N ASN A 321 2.75 5.76 3.64
CA ASN A 321 4.13 5.25 3.64
C ASN A 321 4.13 3.75 3.36
N TYR A 322 5.09 3.28 2.56
CA TYR A 322 5.26 1.85 2.27
C TYR A 322 6.44 1.29 3.05
N LEU A 323 6.20 0.23 3.83
CA LEU A 323 7.24 -0.58 4.46
C LEU A 323 7.25 -1.98 3.84
N THR A 324 8.41 -2.59 3.77
CA THR A 324 8.55 -4.02 3.48
C THR A 324 8.68 -4.78 4.80
N LEU A 325 8.01 -5.92 4.90
CA LEU A 325 8.19 -6.89 5.97
C LEU A 325 8.83 -8.14 5.36
N SER A 326 10.00 -8.54 5.85
CA SER A 326 10.78 -9.65 5.29
C SER A 326 11.09 -10.71 6.35
N ARG A 327 11.32 -11.96 5.92
CA ARG A 327 11.67 -13.06 6.83
C ARG A 327 12.85 -13.93 6.34
N PRO A 328 13.64 -14.51 7.27
CA PRO A 328 14.54 -15.63 7.00
C PRO A 328 13.82 -16.84 6.37
N GLU A 329 14.62 -17.74 5.78
CA GLU A 329 14.15 -18.93 5.06
C GLU A 329 13.43 -19.94 5.98
N ASP A 330 13.96 -20.11 7.18
CA ASP A 330 13.52 -21.02 8.25
C ASP A 330 12.44 -20.43 9.18
N PHE A 331 12.29 -19.11 9.21
CA PHE A 331 11.26 -18.44 10.00
C PHE A 331 9.84 -18.80 9.52
N SER A 332 8.99 -19.29 10.44
CA SER A 332 7.64 -19.80 10.14
C SER A 332 6.60 -19.49 11.22
N ARG A 333 6.87 -18.47 12.05
CA ARG A 333 6.10 -18.11 13.26
C ARG A 333 4.98 -17.12 12.95
N GLU A 334 3.98 -17.01 13.83
CA GLU A 334 2.98 -15.93 13.73
C GLU A 334 3.65 -14.58 14.01
N VAL A 335 3.45 -13.62 13.11
CA VAL A 335 3.91 -12.24 13.25
C VAL A 335 2.79 -11.40 13.83
N THR A 336 3.09 -10.61 14.86
CA THR A 336 2.24 -9.49 15.30
C THR A 336 2.83 -8.19 14.75
N LEU A 337 1.98 -7.38 14.13
CA LEU A 337 2.29 -6.01 13.75
C LEU A 337 1.36 -5.06 14.51
N ARG A 338 1.90 -3.93 14.96
CA ARG A 338 1.14 -2.81 15.55
C ARG A 338 1.50 -1.52 14.86
N LEU A 339 0.49 -0.77 14.46
CA LEU A 339 0.62 0.64 14.09
C LEU A 339 0.07 1.47 15.25
N SER A 340 0.79 2.49 15.69
CA SER A 340 0.38 3.38 16.78
C SER A 340 0.61 4.85 16.43
N THR A 341 -0.28 5.73 16.90
CA THR A 341 -0.19 7.18 16.71
C THR A 341 -0.97 7.94 17.79
N GLU A 342 -0.56 9.19 18.05
CA GLU A 342 -1.30 10.15 18.87
C GLU A 342 -2.20 11.09 18.03
N ASP A 343 -2.18 10.96 16.70
CA ASP A 343 -2.99 11.75 15.78
C ASP A 343 -4.48 11.37 15.85
N SER A 344 -5.34 12.34 15.54
CA SER A 344 -6.81 12.22 15.62
C SER A 344 -7.52 12.05 14.27
N ALA A 345 -6.78 12.07 13.16
CA ALA A 345 -7.31 11.68 11.85
C ALA A 345 -7.59 10.16 11.77
N GLY A 346 -8.23 9.70 10.69
CA GLY A 346 -8.31 8.27 10.41
C GLY A 346 -6.93 7.69 10.02
N TRP A 347 -6.64 6.47 10.44
CA TRP A 347 -5.44 5.72 10.04
C TRP A 347 -5.77 4.24 9.85
N ILE A 348 -5.11 3.59 8.90
CA ILE A 348 -5.28 2.17 8.62
C ILE A 348 -3.95 1.53 8.20
N ALA A 349 -3.67 0.37 8.80
CA ALA A 349 -2.57 -0.50 8.40
C ALA A 349 -3.10 -1.52 7.38
N VAL A 350 -2.56 -1.50 6.17
CA VAL A 350 -2.98 -2.39 5.06
C VAL A 350 -1.80 -3.25 4.64
N LEU A 351 -1.90 -4.56 4.84
CA LEU A 351 -0.83 -5.53 4.56
C LEU A 351 -1.20 -6.41 3.37
N PHE A 352 -0.33 -6.46 2.35
CA PHE A 352 -0.58 -7.14 1.08
C PHE A 352 0.69 -7.85 0.54
N SER A 353 0.56 -8.52 -0.61
CA SER A 353 1.65 -9.23 -1.29
C SER A 353 1.58 -8.99 -2.80
N THR A 354 2.73 -9.02 -3.48
CA THR A 354 2.84 -9.00 -4.94
C THR A 354 2.59 -10.38 -5.58
N LYS A 355 2.30 -11.41 -4.78
CA LYS A 355 2.10 -12.81 -5.21
C LYS A 355 0.83 -13.47 -4.66
N GLY A 356 0.23 -12.92 -3.60
CA GLY A 356 -1.05 -13.34 -3.06
C GLY A 356 -2.18 -12.37 -3.41
N SER A 357 -3.43 -12.83 -3.30
CA SER A 357 -4.63 -11.97 -3.38
C SER A 357 -5.16 -11.59 -1.99
N GLU A 358 -4.43 -11.91 -0.92
CA GLU A 358 -4.82 -11.59 0.46
C GLU A 358 -4.34 -10.18 0.81
N VAL A 359 -5.30 -9.31 1.11
CA VAL A 359 -5.08 -8.01 1.75
C VAL A 359 -5.67 -8.08 3.16
N LEU A 360 -4.89 -7.68 4.16
CA LEU A 360 -5.30 -7.65 5.56
C LEU A 360 -5.29 -6.21 6.08
N GLU A 361 -6.43 -5.78 6.62
CA GLU A 361 -6.67 -4.41 7.06
C GLU A 361 -6.88 -4.32 8.58
N ALA A 362 -6.28 -3.31 9.21
CA ALA A 362 -6.57 -2.94 10.59
C ALA A 362 -6.65 -1.41 10.75
N PRO A 363 -7.84 -0.83 10.96
CA PRO A 363 -7.98 0.58 11.30
C PRO A 363 -7.47 0.85 12.72
N VAL A 364 -6.95 2.05 12.95
CA VAL A 364 -6.47 2.51 14.26
C VAL A 364 -7.67 2.85 15.14
N VAL A 365 -7.81 2.15 16.28
CA VAL A 365 -8.90 2.35 17.24
C VAL A 365 -8.31 2.63 18.62
N GLY A 366 -8.52 3.84 19.13
CA GLY A 366 -7.93 4.27 20.40
C GLY A 366 -6.40 4.45 20.34
N GLY A 367 -5.88 4.88 19.20
CA GLY A 367 -4.44 5.15 18.98
C GLY A 367 -3.60 3.94 18.58
N VAL A 368 -4.19 2.74 18.46
CA VAL A 368 -3.50 1.52 18.00
C VAL A 368 -4.33 0.73 16.98
N ALA A 369 -3.68 0.23 15.93
CA ALA A 369 -4.14 -0.90 15.10
C ALA A 369 -3.26 -2.13 15.37
N THR A 370 -3.77 -3.33 15.15
CA THR A 370 -2.98 -4.57 15.32
C THR A 370 -3.38 -5.62 14.30
N LEU A 371 -2.39 -6.16 13.58
CA LEU A 371 -2.52 -7.31 12.69
C LEU A 371 -1.79 -8.52 13.26
N ARG A 372 -2.32 -9.71 12.98
CA ARG A 372 -1.67 -11.01 13.23
C ARG A 372 -1.77 -11.84 11.97
N PHE A 373 -0.63 -12.39 11.54
CA PHE A 373 -0.55 -13.09 10.26
C PHE A 373 0.64 -14.05 10.23
N ALA A 374 0.57 -15.05 9.35
CA ALA A 374 1.74 -15.78 8.92
C ALA A 374 2.29 -15.13 7.64
N MET A 375 3.61 -14.99 7.54
CA MET A 375 4.26 -14.50 6.31
C MET A 375 3.82 -15.32 5.08
N GLY A 376 3.78 -16.64 5.23
CA GLY A 376 3.44 -17.60 4.18
C GLY A 376 4.67 -18.15 3.44
N GLU A 377 4.46 -18.74 2.26
CA GLU A 377 5.56 -19.06 1.33
C GLU A 377 6.23 -17.77 0.81
N ASP A 378 5.46 -16.68 0.75
CA ASP A 378 5.96 -15.33 0.57
C ASP A 378 6.87 -14.93 1.73
N ARG A 379 8.17 -14.82 1.44
CA ARG A 379 9.18 -14.32 2.38
C ARG A 379 9.14 -12.81 2.58
N VAL A 380 8.26 -12.13 1.83
CA VAL A 380 8.12 -10.68 1.75
C VAL A 380 6.63 -10.34 1.67
N ARG A 381 6.18 -9.40 2.50
CA ARG A 381 4.88 -8.73 2.38
C ARG A 381 5.11 -7.21 2.42
N HIS A 382 4.18 -6.44 1.89
CA HIS A 382 4.23 -4.98 1.90
C HIS A 382 3.15 -4.42 2.83
N LEU A 383 3.50 -3.38 3.57
CA LEU A 383 2.61 -2.65 4.47
C LEU A 383 2.45 -1.22 3.95
N ALA A 384 1.24 -0.85 3.55
CA ALA A 384 0.85 0.54 3.46
C ALA A 384 0.41 1.02 4.85
N VAL A 385 1.13 2.01 5.39
CA VAL A 385 0.71 2.81 6.54
C VAL A 385 -0.03 4.02 5.98
N VAL A 386 -1.36 3.95 5.99
CA VAL A 386 -2.23 4.92 5.34
C VAL A 386 -2.78 5.89 6.39
N ARG A 387 -2.68 7.19 6.09
CA ARG A 387 -3.38 8.24 6.83
C ARG A 387 -4.52 8.78 5.99
N LEU A 388 -5.70 8.83 6.59
CA LEU A 388 -6.95 9.26 6.00
C LEU A 388 -7.20 10.75 6.31
N GLY A 389 -8.36 11.26 5.94
CA GLY A 389 -8.77 12.62 6.28
C GLY A 389 -9.08 12.81 7.77
N THR A 390 -9.24 14.08 8.15
CA THR A 390 -10.14 14.46 9.23
C THR A 390 -11.55 14.69 8.68
N PRO A 391 -12.63 14.48 9.46
CA PRO A 391 -13.98 14.78 9.01
C PRO A 391 -14.11 16.25 8.60
N GLY A 392 -14.51 16.50 7.35
CA GLY A 392 -14.58 17.86 6.78
C GLY A 392 -13.27 18.42 6.24
N PHE A 393 -12.24 17.58 6.00
CA PHE A 393 -10.99 17.98 5.33
C PHE A 393 -11.27 18.69 3.99
N HIS A 394 -10.65 19.87 3.82
CA HIS A 394 -10.74 20.66 2.60
C HIS A 394 -9.38 20.69 1.87
N SER A 395 -9.38 20.62 0.54
CA SER A 395 -8.15 20.66 -0.28
C SER A 395 -7.34 21.97 -0.16
N ASP A 396 -7.97 23.05 0.30
CA ASP A 396 -7.33 24.35 0.58
C ASP A 396 -6.67 24.41 1.99
N GLU A 397 -6.88 23.42 2.85
CA GLU A 397 -6.31 23.42 4.21
C GLU A 397 -4.81 23.08 4.23
N ALA A 398 -4.10 23.64 5.21
CA ALA A 398 -2.66 23.40 5.38
C ALA A 398 -2.36 21.94 5.74
N MET A 399 -1.98 21.17 4.73
CA MET A 399 -1.61 19.77 4.86
C MET A 399 -0.31 19.66 5.67
N SER A 400 -0.24 18.65 6.54
CA SER A 400 0.92 18.43 7.41
C SER A 400 1.04 16.99 7.88
N GLY A 401 2.26 16.47 7.80
CA GLY A 401 2.59 15.09 8.12
C GLY A 401 2.55 14.75 9.62
N ALA A 402 1.73 13.76 10.00
CA ALA A 402 1.59 13.32 11.39
C ALA A 402 2.47 12.10 11.75
N SER A 403 2.84 11.98 13.03
CA SER A 403 3.78 10.95 13.50
C SER A 403 3.09 9.62 13.79
N TYR A 404 3.76 8.51 13.48
CA TYR A 404 3.33 7.17 13.86
C TYR A 404 4.54 6.30 14.23
N THR A 405 4.29 5.15 14.85
CA THR A 405 5.27 4.08 15.07
C THR A 405 4.69 2.75 14.64
N VAL A 406 5.47 1.95 13.90
CA VAL A 406 5.19 0.55 13.61
C VAL A 406 6.09 -0.34 14.46
N GLU A 407 5.50 -1.21 15.28
CA GLU A 407 6.19 -2.32 15.94
C GLU A 407 5.87 -3.60 15.15
N VAL A 408 6.86 -4.45 14.86
CA VAL A 408 6.65 -5.75 14.21
C VAL A 408 7.58 -6.82 14.79
N GLY A 409 7.15 -8.07 14.78
CA GLY A 409 8.00 -9.20 15.13
C GLY A 409 7.21 -10.46 15.46
N PRO A 410 7.85 -11.49 16.01
CA PRO A 410 7.18 -12.71 16.42
C PRO A 410 6.15 -12.43 17.53
N THR A 411 4.95 -12.99 17.40
CA THR A 411 3.81 -12.78 18.33
C THR A 411 4.16 -13.06 19.79
N HIS A 412 5.06 -14.03 20.04
CA HIS A 412 5.64 -14.29 21.34
C HIS A 412 7.17 -14.29 21.22
N PRO A 413 7.94 -14.04 22.29
CA PRO A 413 9.35 -14.41 22.30
C PRO A 413 9.48 -15.93 22.16
N ALA A 414 10.63 -16.41 21.66
CA ALA A 414 10.94 -17.83 21.77
C ALA A 414 11.05 -18.20 23.26
N PRO A 415 10.60 -19.41 23.67
CA PRO A 415 10.81 -19.88 25.04
C PRO A 415 12.31 -20.03 25.30
N VAL A 416 12.73 -19.99 26.56
CA VAL A 416 14.11 -20.27 26.99
C VAL A 416 14.08 -21.27 28.13
N ILE A 417 14.81 -22.38 28.01
CA ILE A 417 14.81 -23.47 29.00
C ILE A 417 16.09 -23.39 29.85
N LEU A 418 15.94 -23.00 31.12
CA LEU A 418 17.07 -22.82 32.03
C LEU A 418 17.38 -24.09 32.84
N SER A 419 16.38 -24.89 33.21
CA SER A 419 16.57 -26.17 33.91
C SER A 419 15.31 -27.05 33.90
N VAL A 420 15.50 -28.35 34.17
CA VAL A 420 14.43 -29.33 34.38
C VAL A 420 14.68 -30.06 35.69
N SER A 421 13.65 -30.18 36.54
CA SER A 421 13.76 -30.76 37.87
C SER A 421 12.63 -31.77 38.14
N PRO A 422 12.90 -32.95 38.72
CA PRO A 422 14.23 -33.48 39.07
C PRO A 422 15.07 -33.87 37.84
N GLU A 423 16.39 -33.73 37.95
CA GLU A 423 17.37 -34.16 36.92
C GLU A 423 17.37 -35.69 36.67
N THR A 424 16.68 -36.46 37.50
CA THR A 424 16.58 -37.93 37.40
C THR A 424 15.17 -38.41 37.73
N ILE A 425 14.58 -39.23 36.85
CA ILE A 425 13.31 -39.95 37.06
C ILE A 425 13.47 -41.46 36.85
N THR A 426 12.46 -42.25 37.22
CA THR A 426 12.53 -43.73 37.16
C THR A 426 11.64 -44.29 36.05
N ALA A 427 12.20 -45.16 35.19
CA ALA A 427 11.46 -45.87 34.16
C ALA A 427 10.34 -46.75 34.76
N GLY A 428 9.13 -46.64 34.19
CA GLY A 428 7.92 -47.29 34.67
C GLY A 428 7.22 -46.58 35.84
N VAL A 429 7.57 -45.32 36.14
CA VAL A 429 6.97 -44.53 37.24
C VAL A 429 6.52 -43.17 36.73
N THR A 430 5.22 -42.88 36.87
CA THR A 430 4.66 -41.54 36.62
C THR A 430 5.35 -40.52 37.51
N SER A 431 5.97 -39.53 36.88
CA SER A 431 6.83 -38.52 37.50
C SER A 431 6.36 -37.13 37.07
N GLN A 432 6.51 -36.15 37.96
CA GLN A 432 6.28 -34.73 37.63
C GLN A 432 7.64 -34.06 37.42
N LEU A 433 7.82 -33.45 36.26
CA LEU A 433 8.93 -32.57 35.93
C LEU A 433 8.46 -31.12 36.03
N THR A 434 9.25 -30.25 36.64
CA THR A 434 9.11 -28.80 36.53
C THR A 434 10.20 -28.29 35.59
N ILE A 435 9.79 -27.66 34.49
CA ILE A 435 10.68 -26.95 33.57
C ILE A 435 10.69 -25.48 34.02
N THR A 436 11.88 -24.96 34.33
CA THR A 436 12.08 -23.55 34.70
C THR A 436 12.79 -22.84 33.55
N GLY A 437 12.34 -21.63 33.22
CA GLY A 437 12.77 -20.92 32.03
C GLY A 437 12.26 -19.49 31.97
N ASP A 438 12.15 -18.97 30.75
CA ASP A 438 11.52 -17.69 30.43
C ASP A 438 10.65 -17.82 29.16
N HIS A 439 9.72 -16.87 28.99
CA HIS A 439 8.85 -16.71 27.83
C HIS A 439 7.96 -17.92 27.45
N PHE A 440 7.62 -18.79 28.40
CA PHE A 440 6.57 -19.79 28.17
C PHE A 440 5.20 -19.12 27.99
N VAL A 441 4.33 -19.75 27.18
CA VAL A 441 2.98 -19.28 26.88
C VAL A 441 1.95 -20.37 27.17
N GLU A 442 0.73 -20.00 27.53
CA GLU A 442 -0.37 -20.96 27.70
C GLU A 442 -0.63 -21.73 26.40
N GLY A 443 -0.68 -23.07 26.48
CA GLY A 443 -0.74 -23.94 25.31
C GLY A 443 0.62 -24.35 24.74
N ALA A 444 1.75 -23.94 25.34
CA ALA A 444 3.07 -24.46 24.99
C ALA A 444 3.12 -26.00 25.11
N THR A 445 3.84 -26.63 24.19
CA THR A 445 4.00 -28.09 24.09
C THR A 445 5.43 -28.50 24.44
N VAL A 446 5.61 -29.77 24.80
CA VAL A 446 6.92 -30.32 25.22
C VAL A 446 7.19 -31.62 24.47
N GLN A 447 8.40 -31.78 23.96
CA GLN A 447 8.87 -33.00 23.29
C GLN A 447 10.22 -33.45 23.87
N PHE A 448 10.47 -34.76 23.79
CA PHE A 448 11.67 -35.40 24.35
C PHE A 448 12.54 -35.98 23.24
N SER A 449 13.85 -35.74 23.31
CA SER A 449 14.85 -36.32 22.41
C SER A 449 15.87 -37.16 23.18
N PRO A 450 16.18 -38.40 22.78
CA PRO A 450 15.55 -39.16 21.70
C PRO A 450 14.07 -39.43 21.99
N TYR A 451 13.26 -39.52 20.94
CA TYR A 451 11.82 -39.76 21.06
C TYR A 451 11.53 -41.18 21.57
N LEU A 452 11.17 -41.28 22.85
CA LEU A 452 10.93 -42.54 23.58
C LEU A 452 9.52 -42.65 24.17
N PHE A 453 8.84 -41.51 24.40
CA PHE A 453 7.50 -41.37 24.96
C PHE A 453 7.01 -39.92 24.79
N ASP A 454 5.70 -39.73 24.79
CA ASP A 454 5.06 -38.41 24.88
C ASP A 454 4.85 -38.00 26.37
N PRO A 455 4.72 -36.70 26.70
CA PRO A 455 4.23 -36.29 28.01
C PRO A 455 2.76 -36.69 28.22
N ASP A 456 2.41 -37.17 29.42
CA ASP A 456 1.03 -37.48 29.80
C ASP A 456 0.16 -36.20 29.89
N ALA A 457 0.78 -35.09 30.31
CA ALA A 457 0.19 -33.76 30.36
C ALA A 457 1.27 -32.67 30.43
N VAL A 458 1.02 -31.52 29.80
CA VAL A 458 1.76 -30.27 29.99
C VAL A 458 0.82 -29.24 30.60
N THR A 459 1.26 -28.58 31.68
CA THR A 459 0.48 -27.57 32.40
C THR A 459 1.30 -26.28 32.47
N PHE A 460 0.81 -25.23 31.83
CA PHE A 460 1.30 -23.87 32.00
C PHE A 460 0.97 -23.38 33.43
N VAL A 461 1.94 -22.75 34.10
CA VAL A 461 1.75 -22.13 35.42
C VAL A 461 1.94 -20.61 35.30
N ASP A 462 3.06 -20.21 34.71
CA ASP A 462 3.42 -18.83 34.39
C ASP A 462 4.49 -18.82 33.29
N ALA A 463 4.90 -17.63 32.85
CA ALA A 463 5.89 -17.46 31.78
C ALA A 463 7.29 -17.99 32.09
N GLN A 464 7.56 -18.45 33.33
CA GLN A 464 8.84 -19.01 33.76
C GLN A 464 8.74 -20.49 34.18
N THR A 465 7.52 -21.05 34.26
CA THR A 465 7.27 -22.37 34.83
C THR A 465 6.27 -23.20 34.02
N LEU A 466 6.71 -24.36 33.51
CA LEU A 466 5.85 -25.44 33.03
C LEU A 466 5.94 -26.65 33.98
N ASN A 467 4.80 -27.29 34.26
CA ASN A 467 4.76 -28.60 34.91
C ASN A 467 4.36 -29.67 33.90
N VAL A 468 5.19 -30.71 33.76
CA VAL A 468 5.00 -31.81 32.82
C VAL A 468 4.86 -33.12 33.57
N THR A 469 3.82 -33.88 33.28
CA THR A 469 3.65 -35.25 33.80
C THR A 469 4.17 -36.24 32.77
N VAL A 470 5.00 -37.20 33.19
CA VAL A 470 5.62 -38.19 32.29
C VAL A 470 5.59 -39.60 32.90
N THR A 471 5.27 -40.60 32.09
CA THR A 471 5.28 -42.02 32.48
C THR A 471 6.16 -42.82 31.50
N PRO A 472 7.49 -42.67 31.55
CA PRO A 472 8.40 -43.36 30.64
C PRO A 472 8.28 -44.88 30.77
N GLY A 473 8.28 -45.59 29.63
CA GLY A 473 8.18 -47.06 29.61
C GLY A 473 9.35 -47.76 30.30
N VAL A 474 9.14 -48.98 30.80
CA VAL A 474 10.17 -49.75 31.53
C VAL A 474 11.42 -50.08 30.70
N ASP A 475 11.30 -50.10 29.38
CA ASP A 475 12.38 -50.38 28.44
C ASP A 475 13.19 -49.14 28.03
N THR A 476 12.85 -47.95 28.53
CA THR A 476 13.56 -46.67 28.21
C THR A 476 14.98 -46.59 28.79
N GLY A 477 15.37 -47.50 29.69
CA GLY A 477 16.77 -47.74 30.08
C GLY A 477 17.44 -46.60 30.85
N LEU A 478 18.77 -46.55 30.74
CA LEU A 478 19.61 -45.44 31.22
C LEU A 478 19.88 -44.49 30.05
N ASN A 479 19.10 -43.43 29.94
CA ASN A 479 19.23 -42.44 28.87
C ASN A 479 19.27 -41.01 29.43
N LYS A 480 20.11 -40.18 28.82
CA LYS A 480 19.99 -38.72 28.87
C LYS A 480 18.89 -38.28 27.92
N ILE A 481 18.04 -37.37 28.37
CA ILE A 481 16.89 -36.86 27.62
C ILE A 481 17.01 -35.35 27.51
N SER A 482 17.05 -34.87 26.27
CA SER A 482 16.94 -33.46 25.92
C SER A 482 15.48 -33.05 25.84
N VAL A 483 15.17 -31.82 26.26
CA VAL A 483 13.79 -31.31 26.35
C VAL A 483 13.64 -30.15 25.39
N MET A 484 12.70 -30.27 24.44
CA MET A 484 12.24 -29.18 23.60
C MET A 484 10.94 -28.62 24.15
N VAL A 485 10.83 -27.29 24.24
CA VAL A 485 9.59 -26.56 24.51
C VAL A 485 9.23 -25.76 23.27
N THR A 486 7.96 -25.78 22.86
CA THR A 486 7.47 -25.05 21.69
C THR A 486 6.21 -24.26 22.06
N ASN A 487 6.28 -22.93 21.93
CA ASN A 487 5.16 -22.00 22.15
C ASN A 487 4.11 -22.11 21.01
N PRO A 488 2.87 -21.60 21.22
CA PRO A 488 1.80 -21.67 20.22
C PRO A 488 2.10 -20.99 18.88
N ASP A 489 3.03 -20.02 18.86
CA ASP A 489 3.49 -19.32 17.65
C ASP A 489 4.63 -20.04 16.91
N THR A 490 4.85 -21.33 17.22
CA THR A 490 5.96 -22.19 16.76
C THR A 490 7.38 -21.82 17.21
N GLY A 491 7.56 -20.79 18.04
CA GLY A 491 8.86 -20.51 18.66
C GLY A 491 9.29 -21.62 19.63
N SER A 492 10.55 -22.08 19.54
CA SER A 492 11.05 -23.21 20.35
C SER A 492 12.49 -23.07 20.83
N ASP A 493 12.81 -23.75 21.93
CA ASP A 493 14.17 -23.93 22.47
C ASP A 493 14.37 -25.38 22.95
N VAL A 494 15.64 -25.81 23.06
CA VAL A 494 16.05 -27.18 23.41
C VAL A 494 17.15 -27.17 24.49
N LEU A 495 16.82 -27.66 25.68
CA LEU A 495 17.83 -27.97 26.69
C LEU A 495 18.37 -29.38 26.45
N GLU A 496 19.59 -29.47 25.93
CA GLU A 496 20.28 -30.73 25.67
C GLU A 496 20.67 -31.47 26.98
N GLU A 497 20.50 -32.79 27.00
CA GLU A 497 20.73 -33.66 28.16
C GLU A 497 20.03 -33.25 29.48
N ALA A 498 18.96 -32.45 29.40
CA ALA A 498 18.25 -31.81 30.51
C ALA A 498 17.97 -32.70 31.74
N PHE A 499 17.59 -33.97 31.54
CA PHE A 499 17.40 -34.93 32.63
C PHE A 499 17.84 -36.34 32.24
N SER A 500 17.72 -37.27 33.19
CA SER A 500 18.09 -38.68 33.04
C SER A 500 16.94 -39.59 33.47
N ILE A 501 16.80 -40.72 32.78
CA ILE A 501 15.92 -41.81 33.19
C ILE A 501 16.79 -42.93 33.75
N GLU A 502 16.46 -43.44 34.93
CA GLU A 502 17.09 -44.62 35.54
C GLU A 502 16.16 -45.84 35.52
N ALA A 503 16.77 -47.02 35.42
CA ALA A 503 16.05 -48.29 35.50
C ALA A 503 15.41 -48.49 36.90
N PRO A 504 14.21 -49.08 36.99
CA PRO A 504 13.51 -49.25 38.27
C PRO A 504 14.35 -50.05 39.28
N PRO A 505 14.39 -49.62 40.57
CA PRO A 505 15.28 -50.20 41.56
C PRO A 505 15.02 -51.70 41.73
N ASN A 506 16.06 -52.49 41.44
CA ASN A 506 16.01 -53.96 41.43
C ASN A 506 15.29 -54.53 42.66
N LYS A 507 14.11 -55.14 42.45
CA LYS A 507 13.43 -55.94 43.49
C LYS A 507 14.32 -57.10 43.91
N LYS A 508 15.12 -56.90 44.97
CA LYS A 508 15.90 -57.95 45.62
C LYS A 508 14.97 -59.11 45.94
N LYS A 509 15.16 -60.25 45.27
CA LYS A 509 14.49 -61.50 45.66
C LYS A 509 14.84 -61.77 47.12
N SER A 510 13.82 -61.82 47.98
CA SER A 510 13.97 -62.09 49.41
C SER A 510 14.58 -63.48 49.60
N GLY A 511 15.86 -63.52 49.96
CA GLY A 511 16.62 -64.77 50.09
C GLY A 511 16.12 -65.60 51.27
N CYS A 512 15.22 -66.55 51.00
CA CYS A 512 14.79 -67.52 51.99
C CYS A 512 15.92 -68.54 52.24
N SER A 513 16.61 -68.40 53.37
CA SER A 513 17.69 -69.30 53.78
C SER A 513 17.14 -70.50 54.55
N THR A 514 17.31 -71.70 54.00
CA THR A 514 17.11 -72.98 54.70
C THR A 514 18.31 -73.89 54.41
N GLY A 515 19.01 -74.36 55.44
CA GLY A 515 20.28 -75.08 55.31
C GLY A 515 20.23 -76.58 55.65
N GLY A 516 21.33 -77.28 55.36
CA GLY A 516 21.48 -78.73 55.49
C GLY A 516 21.08 -79.49 54.20
N ALA A 517 21.73 -80.57 53.77
CA ALA A 517 22.89 -81.32 54.32
C ALA A 517 23.73 -81.91 53.14
N PRO A 518 24.92 -82.53 53.35
CA PRO A 518 25.96 -82.63 52.30
C PRO A 518 26.15 -84.01 51.60
N ALA A 519 26.82 -83.97 50.43
CA ALA A 519 27.57 -85.05 49.75
C ALA A 519 26.73 -86.18 49.06
N PRO A 520 27.28 -86.99 48.11
CA PRO A 520 28.69 -87.17 47.73
C PRO A 520 29.03 -87.01 46.21
N VAL A 521 29.98 -87.79 45.68
CA VAL A 521 30.88 -87.51 44.53
C VAL A 521 30.71 -88.51 43.36
N SER A 522 31.20 -88.12 42.15
CA SER A 522 31.47 -88.92 40.92
C SER A 522 30.39 -88.83 39.81
N GLY A 523 30.71 -88.80 38.50
CA GLY A 523 32.01 -88.72 37.81
C GLY A 523 31.94 -89.12 36.31
N PHE A 524 32.91 -88.72 35.47
CA PHE A 524 32.96 -88.88 33.98
C PHE A 524 31.78 -88.19 33.22
N PHE A 525 31.76 -87.85 31.91
CA PHE A 525 32.57 -88.02 30.66
C PHE A 525 32.47 -86.68 29.84
N LEU A 526 33.28 -86.26 28.84
CA LEU A 526 34.61 -86.60 28.28
C LEU A 526 35.10 -85.40 27.37
N LEU A 527 36.07 -85.63 26.48
CA LEU A 527 36.62 -84.82 25.36
C LEU A 527 35.59 -84.00 24.51
N LEU A 528 35.97 -82.87 23.88
CA LEU A 528 36.93 -82.80 22.76
C LEU A 528 37.69 -81.46 22.62
N THR A 529 38.88 -81.52 22.01
CA THR A 529 39.79 -80.38 21.76
C THR A 529 39.86 -80.01 20.28
N VAL A 530 39.78 -78.72 19.94
CA VAL A 530 40.56 -78.13 18.82
C VAL A 530 41.00 -76.71 19.20
N MET A 531 42.31 -76.45 19.20
CA MET A 531 42.86 -75.09 19.08
C MET A 531 43.21 -74.82 17.61
N ILE A 532 42.90 -73.63 17.10
CA ILE A 532 43.76 -72.97 16.10
C ILE A 532 44.09 -71.56 16.58
N LEU A 533 45.34 -71.38 17.00
CA LEU A 533 45.96 -70.08 17.28
C LEU A 533 46.67 -69.58 16.02
N ARG A 534 46.43 -68.33 15.60
CA ARG A 534 47.49 -67.50 14.99
C ARG A 534 47.29 -65.99 15.16
N ARG A 535 47.72 -65.56 16.36
CA ARG A 535 48.52 -64.36 16.67
C ARG A 535 48.45 -63.13 15.74
N LYS A 536 48.12 -62.00 16.38
CA LYS A 536 48.58 -60.63 16.11
C LYS A 536 50.00 -60.54 15.52
N ARG A 537 50.25 -59.44 14.79
CA ARG A 537 51.38 -58.55 15.07
C ARG A 537 50.89 -57.11 15.18
N LEU A 538 51.53 -56.32 16.03
CA LEU A 538 51.44 -54.86 16.04
C LEU A 538 52.58 -54.31 15.17
N VAL A 539 52.34 -53.21 14.47
CA VAL A 539 52.89 -51.91 14.89
C VAL A 539 51.68 -51.00 15.08
#